data_AF-A0A377DFY0-F1
#
_entry.id   AF-A0A377DFY0-F1
#
_cell.length_a   1.000
_cell.length_b   1.000
_cell.length_c   1.000
_cell.angle_alpha   90.00
_cell.angle_beta   90.00
_cell.angle_gamma   90.00
#
_symmetry.space_group_name_H-M   'P 1'
#
loop_
_entity.id
_entity.type
_entity.pdbx_description
1 polymer ?
#
loop_
_entity_poly.entity_id
_entity_poly.type
_entity_poly.pdbx_seq_one_letter_code
_entity_poly.pdbx_strand_id
1 'polypeptide(L)' 'MLQRSETTAVFQLESRGMKDLIKRLQPDCFEDMIALVALFRPGPLQSGMVDNFIDRKHGSRRDLLSGRAVAA' A
#
# COMPACT_ATOMS: atom_id res chain seq x y z
N MET A 1 -5.37 15.87 -4.42
CA MET A 1 -4.16 15.81 -5.26
C MET A 1 -3.54 14.41 -5.21
N LEU A 2 -3.02 13.96 -4.07
CA LEU A 2 -2.32 12.67 -3.95
C LEU A 2 -3.19 11.45 -4.31
N GLN A 3 -4.36 11.26 -3.69
CA GLN A 3 -5.27 10.14 -4.00
C GLN A 3 -5.81 10.13 -5.45
N ARG A 4 -5.71 11.26 -6.16
CA ARG A 4 -6.03 11.36 -7.60
C ARG A 4 -4.83 11.03 -8.50
N SER A 5 -3.70 10.63 -7.91
CA SER A 5 -2.42 10.37 -8.59
C SER A 5 -1.87 11.56 -9.40
N GLU A 6 -2.24 12.78 -9.01
CA GLU A 6 -1.74 14.03 -9.59
C GLU A 6 -0.36 14.39 -9.00
N THR A 7 0.63 13.54 -9.27
CA THR A 7 1.98 13.61 -8.65
C THR A 7 3.11 13.91 -9.63
N THR A 8 2.79 14.42 -10.81
CA THR A 8 3.83 14.98 -11.70
C THR A 8 4.57 16.10 -10.96
N ALA A 9 5.91 16.11 -11.04
CA ALA A 9 6.77 17.06 -10.33
C ALA A 9 6.72 16.99 -8.79
N VAL A 10 6.12 15.94 -8.21
CA VAL A 10 6.21 15.66 -6.78
C VAL A 10 7.36 14.69 -6.55
N PHE A 11 8.46 15.20 -6.00
CA PHE A 11 9.69 14.43 -5.77
C PHE A 11 9.40 13.00 -5.25
N GLN A 12 10.03 12.01 -5.89
CA GLN A 12 9.87 10.56 -5.65
C GLN A 12 8.53 9.94 -6.06
N LEU A 13 7.48 10.72 -6.28
CA LEU A 13 6.11 10.22 -6.52
C LEU A 13 5.67 10.29 -7.99
N GLU A 14 6.59 10.61 -8.90
CA GLU A 14 6.29 11.08 -10.26
C GLU A 14 6.09 9.94 -11.27
N SER A 15 6.72 8.80 -11.02
CA SER A 15 6.79 7.69 -11.98
C SER A 15 5.42 7.06 -12.21
N ARG A 16 5.22 6.46 -13.39
CA ARG A 16 3.98 5.77 -13.73
C ARG A 16 3.63 4.67 -12.73
N GLY A 17 4.60 3.81 -12.40
CA GLY A 17 4.38 2.72 -11.44
C GLY A 17 4.04 3.23 -10.04
N MET A 18 4.64 4.35 -9.62
CA MET A 18 4.31 4.97 -8.32
C MET A 18 2.90 5.57 -8.33
N LYS A 19 2.48 6.21 -9.43
CA LYS A 19 1.11 6.69 -9.61
C LYS A 19 0.08 5.56 -9.56
N ASP A 20 0.40 4.40 -10.12
CA ASP A 20 -0.44 3.20 -10.04
C ASP A 20 -0.51 2.68 -8.60
N LEU A 21 0.61 2.65 -7.88
CA LEU A 21 0.64 2.26 -6.46
C LEU A 21 -0.19 3.23 -5.60
N ILE A 22 -0.05 4.55 -5.78
CA ILE A 22 -0.84 5.56 -5.09
C ILE A 22 -2.33 5.36 -5.34
N LYS A 23 -2.72 5.09 -6.59
CA LYS A 23 -4.12 4.85 -6.96
C LYS A 23 -4.70 3.64 -6.24
N ARG A 24 -3.90 2.59 -6.07
CA ARG A 24 -4.31 1.37 -5.35
C ARG A 24 -4.28 1.54 -3.83
N LEU A 25 -3.28 2.21 -3.28
CA LEU A 25 -3.11 2.37 -1.84
C LEU A 25 -4.11 3.38 -1.24
N GLN A 26 -4.47 4.42 -2.01
CA GLN A 26 -5.29 5.54 -1.53
C GLN A 26 -4.74 6.15 -0.22
N PRO A 27 -3.52 6.70 -0.24
CA PRO A 27 -2.88 7.25 0.96
C PRO A 27 -3.68 8.43 1.53
N ASP A 28 -3.98 8.39 2.82
CA ASP A 28 -4.80 9.38 3.54
C ASP A 28 -4.14 9.94 4.80
N CYS A 29 -2.97 9.41 5.18
CA CYS A 29 -2.12 9.96 6.22
C CYS A 29 -0.64 10.08 5.80
N PHE A 30 0.18 10.68 6.65
CA PHE A 30 1.60 10.90 6.37
C PHE A 30 2.39 9.58 6.39
N GLU A 31 2.03 8.64 7.25
CA GLU A 31 2.65 7.32 7.35
C GLU A 31 2.56 6.54 6.03
N ASP A 32 1.48 6.72 5.27
CA ASP A 32 1.37 6.11 3.94
C ASP A 32 2.39 6.67 2.95
N MET A 33 2.80 7.94 3.08
CA MET A 33 3.84 8.52 2.24
C MET A 33 5.18 7.79 2.44
N ILE A 34 5.48 7.46 3.70
CA ILE A 34 6.67 6.68 4.07
C ILE A 34 6.55 5.26 3.50
N ALA A 35 5.36 4.65 3.64
CA ALA A 35 5.09 3.33 3.11
C ALA A 35 5.24 3.26 1.59
N LEU A 36 4.78 4.26 0.82
CA LEU A 36 4.93 4.31 -0.63
C LEU A 36 6.39 4.13 -1.08
N VAL A 37 7.32 4.85 -0.44
CA VAL A 37 8.76 4.79 -0.78
C VAL A 37 9.36 3.44 -0.37
N ALA A 38 8.92 2.85 0.74
CA ALA A 38 9.38 1.53 1.18
C ALA A 38 8.84 0.40 0.28
N LEU A 39 7.57 0.48 -0.10
CA LEU A 39 6.84 -0.53 -0.88
C LEU A 39 7.19 -0.50 -2.37
N PHE A 40 7.56 0.66 -2.93
CA PHE A 40 7.91 0.78 -4.35
C PHE A 40 9.35 0.31 -4.64
N ARG A 41 9.63 -0.96 -4.32
CA ARG A 41 10.91 -1.63 -4.52
C ARG A 41 10.67 -3.03 -5.12
N PRO A 42 11.63 -3.59 -5.88
CA PRO A 42 11.45 -4.89 -6.54
C PRO A 42 11.03 -6.02 -5.59
N GLY A 43 11.67 -6.13 -4.41
CA GLY A 43 11.35 -7.18 -3.42
C GLY A 43 9.89 -7.14 -2.93
N PRO A 44 9.42 -6.03 -2.35
CA PRO A 44 8.02 -5.89 -1.95
C PRO A 44 7.02 -6.09 -3.09
N LEU A 45 7.30 -5.57 -4.29
CA LEU A 45 6.42 -5.69 -5.46
C LEU A 45 6.29 -7.15 -5.95
N GLN A 46 7.35 -7.94 -5.89
CA GLN A 46 7.37 -9.33 -6.38
C GLN A 46 6.92 -10.36 -5.34
N SER A 47 6.94 -10.01 -4.06
CA SER A 47 6.60 -10.93 -2.95
C SER A 47 5.12 -10.95 -2.57
N GLY A 48 4.28 -10.13 -3.21
CA GLY A 48 2.88 -9.92 -2.81
C GLY A 48 2.72 -9.11 -1.52
N MET A 49 3.81 -8.56 -0.97
CA MET A 49 3.78 -7.73 0.23
C MET A 49 2.95 -6.45 0.01
N VAL A 50 3.06 -5.83 -1.17
CA VAL A 50 2.29 -4.64 -1.52
C VAL A 50 0.78 -4.91 -1.50
N ASP A 51 0.36 -6.04 -2.07
CA ASP A 51 -1.05 -6.43 -2.12
C ASP A 51 -1.59 -6.65 -0.70
N ASN A 52 -0.84 -7.40 0.13
CA ASN A 52 -1.20 -7.63 1.52
C ASN A 52 -1.31 -6.33 2.34
N PHE A 53 -0.43 -5.35 2.08
CA PHE A 53 -0.46 -4.07 2.77
C PHE A 53 -1.73 -3.27 2.42
N ILE A 54 -2.05 -3.18 1.12
CA ILE A 54 -3.23 -2.47 0.62
C ILE A 54 -4.52 -3.15 1.13
N ASP A 55 -4.60 -4.48 1.04
CA ASP A 55 -5.75 -5.25 1.52
C ASP A 55 -6.05 -5.02 3.01
N ARG A 56 -4.98 -4.92 3.83
CA ARG A 56 -5.10 -4.64 5.26
C ARG A 56 -5.54 -3.20 5.53
N LYS A 57 -4.95 -2.23 4.82
CA LYS A 57 -5.34 -0.81 4.94
C LYS A 57 -6.82 -0.61 4.64
N HIS A 58 -7.35 -1.30 3.62
CA HIS A 58 -8.76 -1.17 3.22
C HIS A 58 -9.72 -2.09 3.97
N GLY A 59 -9.24 -2.90 4.91
CA GLY A 59 -10.07 -3.84 5.68
C GLY A 59 -10.56 -5.07 4.91
N SER A 60 -10.04 -5.31 3.69
CA SER A 60 -10.42 -6.45 2.84
C SER A 60 -9.88 -7.78 3.36
N ARG A 61 -8.75 -7.76 4.07
CA ARG A 61 -8.19 -8.94 4.73
C ARG A 61 -8.55 -8.95 6.22
N ARG A 62 -9.60 -9.68 6.57
CA ARG A 62 -9.79 -10.18 7.94
C ARG A 62 -8.66 -11.17 8.21
N ASP A 63 -7.79 -10.88 9.17
CA ASP A 63 -6.78 -11.85 9.62
C ASP A 63 -7.52 -13.13 10.05
N LEU A 64 -7.39 -14.18 9.24
CA LEU A 64 -7.89 -15.55 9.50
C LEU A 64 -7.29 -16.17 10.77
N LEU A 65 -6.38 -15.46 11.44
CA LEU A 65 -5.77 -15.84 12.70
C LEU A 65 -6.57 -15.37 13.93
N SER A 66 -7.56 -14.47 13.80
CA SER A 66 -8.41 -14.09 14.94
C SER A 66 -9.46 -15.15 15.33
N GLY A 67 -9.60 -16.22 14.55
CA GLY A 67 -10.60 -17.28 14.78
C GLY A 67 -10.07 -18.65 15.23
N ARG A 68 -8.77 -18.80 15.49
CA ARG A 68 -8.16 -20.12 15.82
C ARG A 68 -7.58 -20.25 17.23
N ALA A 69 -7.81 -19.29 18.13
CA ALA A 69 -7.22 -19.30 19.47
C ALA A 69 -8.20 -19.65 20.63
N VAL A 70 -9.38 -20.23 20.37
CA VAL A 70 -10.32 -20.66 21.44
C VAL A 70 -10.84 -22.09 21.23
N ALA A 71 -9.99 -23.01 20.77
CA ALA A 71 -10.31 -24.43 20.74
C ALA A 71 -9.03 -25.28 20.64
N ALA A 72 -8.26 -25.36 21.73
CA ALA A 72 -7.38 -26.48 22.06
C ALA A 72 -6.94 -26.34 23.52
#